data_AF-A0A9W6F310-F1
#
_entry.id   AF-A0A9W6F310-F1
#
_cell.length_a   1.000
_cell.length_b   1.000
_cell.length_c   1.000
_cell.angle_alpha   90.00
_cell.angle_beta   90.00
_cell.angle_gamma   90.00
#
_symmetry.space_group_name_H-M   'P 1'
#
loop_
_entity.id
_entity.type
_entity.pdbx_description
1 polymer ?
#
loop_
_entity_poly.entity_id
_entity_poly.type
_entity_poly.pdbx_seq_one_letter_code
_entity_poly.pdbx_strand_id
1 'polypeptide(L)'
;MQLGYLSRLSNVWGDRSGAYAVRHGSESAAVQTSLGLMSEMAANAQDIASRLTDVVESATFEVSVEELSRQLKELLDVYQKTTPPCNFTKLQRALSDTLKLLRNLQEDSVSTAAEFCDLKQRVEALMRKVEEGEADRHAVLLGQLAYTANIIATSYVFGPESRPMSLGDLQSTVAGEGNSDVQQRWQQVVTFAEKQGVTINELVKLSKPLRTQHFGVAHDFPEELDTTTAEQLHEWATRSFARPVEKLLLFLEPLTQTGKPLCPREDVAARFTAL
;
A
#
# COMPACT_ATOMS: atom_id res chain seq x y z
N MET A 1 -8.09 52.98 10.73
CA MET A 1 -6.75 52.48 10.30
C MET A 1 -6.66 50.97 10.55
N GLN A 2 -7.33 50.14 9.76
CA GLN A 2 -7.40 48.68 9.98
C GLN A 2 -7.42 47.90 8.65
N LEU A 3 -6.44 48.14 7.78
CA LEU A 3 -6.27 47.37 6.54
C LEU A 3 -4.82 46.89 6.32
N GLY A 4 -3.92 47.06 7.31
CA GLY A 4 -2.48 46.77 7.13
C GLY A 4 -1.99 45.41 7.60
N TYR A 5 -2.80 44.63 8.33
CA TYR A 5 -2.33 43.39 8.98
C TYR A 5 -2.65 42.09 8.22
N LEU A 6 -3.64 42.10 7.33
CA LEU A 6 -4.02 40.90 6.56
C LEU A 6 -3.09 40.63 5.36
N SER A 7 -2.36 41.63 4.88
CA SER A 7 -1.47 41.49 3.71
C SER A 7 -0.11 40.86 4.02
N ARG A 8 0.24 40.63 5.30
CA ARG A 8 1.53 40.03 5.68
C ARG A 8 1.50 38.51 5.88
N LEU A 9 0.32 37.90 6.01
CA LEU A 9 0.20 36.45 6.16
C LEU A 9 0.07 35.70 4.82
N SER A 10 -0.28 36.40 3.74
CA SER A 10 -0.43 35.79 2.40
C SER A 10 0.90 35.62 1.65
N ASN A 11 1.97 36.33 2.04
CA ASN A 11 3.23 36.33 1.27
C ASN A 11 4.25 35.28 1.73
N VAL A 12 4.00 34.54 2.82
CA VAL A 12 4.97 33.55 3.33
C VAL A 12 4.73 32.16 2.75
N TRP A 13 3.51 31.87 2.26
CA TRP A 13 3.17 30.59 1.63
C TRP A 13 3.55 30.53 0.13
N GLY A 14 3.67 31.68 -0.55
CA GLY A 14 3.96 31.74 -1.99
C GLY A 14 5.43 31.53 -2.40
N ASP A 15 6.38 31.86 -1.53
CA ASP A 15 7.81 31.89 -1.92
C ASP A 15 8.53 30.53 -1.81
N ARG A 16 7.92 29.53 -1.17
CA ARG A 16 8.42 28.15 -1.19
C ARG A 16 7.89 27.34 -2.37
N SER A 17 6.82 27.77 -3.02
CA SER A 17 6.19 27.01 -4.11
C SER A 17 6.99 27.08 -5.43
N GLY A 18 7.69 28.19 -5.68
CA GLY A 18 8.41 28.43 -6.94
C GLY A 18 9.77 27.71 -7.06
N ALA A 19 10.51 27.54 -5.96
CA ALA A 19 11.80 26.86 -5.97
C ALA A 19 11.68 25.32 -5.88
N TYR A 20 10.54 24.81 -5.40
CA TYR A 20 10.24 23.38 -5.30
C TYR A 20 9.70 22.80 -6.63
N ALA A 21 8.96 23.58 -7.43
CA ALA A 21 8.35 23.11 -8.68
C ALA A 21 9.35 22.63 -9.75
N VAL A 22 10.56 23.20 -9.81
CA VAL A 22 11.54 22.89 -10.88
C VAL A 22 12.42 21.69 -10.54
N ARG A 23 12.61 21.37 -9.25
CA ARG A 23 13.35 20.17 -8.80
C ARG A 23 12.44 18.95 -8.63
N HIS A 24 11.16 19.16 -8.28
CA HIS A 24 10.18 18.09 -8.08
C HIS A 24 9.48 17.62 -9.36
N GLY A 25 9.58 18.34 -10.48
CA GLY A 25 9.06 17.85 -11.77
C GLY A 25 9.76 16.57 -12.25
N SER A 26 11.05 16.39 -11.95
CA SER A 26 11.79 15.16 -12.30
C SER A 26 11.64 14.03 -11.28
N GLU A 27 11.44 14.36 -9.99
CA GLU A 27 11.25 13.36 -8.92
C GLU A 27 9.80 12.86 -8.86
N SER A 28 8.81 13.71 -9.15
CA SER A 28 7.39 13.34 -9.31
C SER A 28 7.17 12.35 -10.45
N ALA A 29 7.90 12.52 -11.56
CA ALA A 29 7.92 11.54 -12.64
C ALA A 29 8.51 10.21 -12.15
N ALA A 30 9.62 10.22 -11.41
CA ALA A 30 10.26 9.00 -10.90
C ALA A 30 9.37 8.22 -9.92
N VAL A 31 8.56 8.90 -9.09
CA VAL A 31 7.66 8.26 -8.10
C VAL A 31 6.36 7.76 -8.74
N GLN A 32 5.77 8.50 -9.69
CA GLN A 32 4.67 7.97 -10.52
C GLN A 32 5.13 6.77 -11.34
N THR A 33 6.39 6.81 -11.82
CA THR A 33 7.02 5.64 -12.46
C THR A 33 7.15 4.51 -11.45
N SER A 34 7.56 4.76 -10.20
CA SER A 34 7.71 3.71 -9.18
C SER A 34 6.39 3.10 -8.71
N LEU A 35 5.31 3.88 -8.58
CA LEU A 35 3.96 3.40 -8.23
C LEU A 35 3.31 2.62 -9.38
N GLY A 36 3.46 3.13 -10.61
CA GLY A 36 3.12 2.39 -11.82
C GLY A 36 3.89 1.08 -11.88
N LEU A 37 5.20 1.13 -11.63
CA LEU A 37 6.08 -0.05 -11.62
C LEU A 37 5.69 -1.06 -10.54
N MET A 38 5.28 -0.65 -9.33
CA MET A 38 4.87 -1.61 -8.29
C MET A 38 3.53 -2.27 -8.59
N SER A 39 2.55 -1.52 -9.10
CA SER A 39 1.26 -2.08 -9.53
C SER A 39 1.43 -2.98 -10.77
N GLU A 40 2.26 -2.57 -11.72
CA GLU A 40 2.66 -3.40 -12.86
C GLU A 40 3.45 -4.62 -12.40
N MET A 41 4.33 -4.51 -11.40
CA MET A 41 5.06 -5.65 -10.83
C MET A 41 4.12 -6.65 -10.15
N ALA A 42 3.08 -6.19 -9.44
CA ALA A 42 2.07 -7.06 -8.84
C ALA A 42 1.23 -7.77 -9.91
N ALA A 43 0.77 -7.04 -10.93
CA ALA A 43 0.04 -7.62 -12.06
C ALA A 43 0.92 -8.61 -12.86
N ASN A 44 2.18 -8.27 -13.10
CA ASN A 44 3.15 -9.13 -13.77
C ASN A 44 3.50 -10.36 -12.92
N ALA A 45 3.63 -10.22 -11.59
CA ALA A 45 3.86 -11.36 -10.70
C ALA A 45 2.67 -12.33 -10.72
N GLN A 46 1.45 -11.81 -10.80
CA GLN A 46 0.24 -12.61 -10.91
C GLN A 46 0.12 -13.32 -12.26
N ASP A 47 0.45 -12.64 -13.36
CA ASP A 47 0.54 -13.24 -14.69
C ASP A 47 1.63 -14.33 -14.76
N ILE A 48 2.80 -14.06 -14.18
CA ILE A 48 3.88 -15.05 -14.05
C ILE A 48 3.41 -16.25 -13.23
N ALA A 49 2.75 -16.05 -12.08
CA ALA A 49 2.25 -17.15 -11.26
C ALA A 49 1.19 -18.01 -11.98
N SER A 50 0.31 -17.37 -12.78
CA SER A 50 -0.67 -18.07 -13.63
C SER A 50 0.03 -18.90 -14.70
N ARG A 51 0.96 -18.29 -15.44
CA ARG A 51 1.74 -18.95 -16.50
C ARG A 51 2.60 -20.09 -15.97
N LEU A 52 3.17 -19.93 -14.78
CA LEU A 52 3.91 -20.99 -14.10
C LEU A 52 3.01 -22.17 -13.74
N THR A 53 1.76 -21.91 -13.36
CA THR A 53 0.78 -22.96 -13.08
C THR A 53 0.42 -23.72 -14.36
N ASP A 54 0.19 -23.02 -15.47
CA ASP A 54 -0.06 -23.63 -16.78
C ASP A 54 1.14 -24.45 -17.29
N VAL A 55 2.37 -23.97 -17.05
CA VAL A 55 3.60 -24.68 -17.41
C VAL A 55 3.76 -25.95 -16.56
N VAL A 56 3.48 -25.90 -15.26
CA VAL A 56 3.53 -27.08 -14.38
C VAL A 56 2.48 -28.12 -14.78
N GLU A 57 1.26 -27.71 -15.10
CA GLU A 57 0.19 -28.60 -15.56
C GLU A 57 0.45 -29.18 -16.96
N SER A 58 1.16 -28.44 -17.83
CA SER A 58 1.58 -28.94 -19.15
C SER A 58 2.86 -29.79 -19.12
N ALA A 59 3.72 -29.61 -18.11
CA ALA A 59 4.97 -30.34 -17.94
C ALA A 59 4.78 -31.72 -17.26
N THR A 60 3.60 -32.01 -16.69
CA THR A 60 3.26 -33.36 -16.23
C THR A 60 2.96 -34.27 -17.43
N PHE A 61 4.01 -34.80 -18.04
CA PHE A 61 3.92 -35.86 -19.04
C PHE A 61 3.43 -37.15 -18.35
N GLU A 62 2.12 -37.43 -18.40
CA GLU A 62 1.45 -38.55 -17.72
C GLU A 62 1.83 -39.96 -18.21
N VAL A 63 2.87 -40.11 -19.04
CA VAL A 63 3.44 -41.43 -19.34
C VAL A 63 4.78 -41.52 -18.63
N SER A 64 4.82 -42.23 -17.49
CA SER A 64 6.08 -42.46 -16.80
C SER A 64 7.04 -43.20 -17.73
N VAL A 65 8.27 -42.70 -17.85
CA VAL A 65 9.35 -43.37 -18.61
C VAL A 65 9.55 -44.81 -18.12
N GLU A 66 9.13 -45.13 -16.90
CA GLU A 66 9.09 -46.46 -16.32
C GLU A 66 8.09 -47.39 -17.03
N GLU A 67 6.90 -46.89 -17.37
CA GLU A 67 5.89 -47.65 -18.12
C GLU A 67 6.33 -47.87 -19.56
N LEU A 68 6.90 -46.84 -20.22
CA LEU A 68 7.52 -46.99 -21.53
C LEU A 68 8.69 -47.98 -21.47
N SER A 69 9.55 -47.89 -20.45
CA SER A 69 10.68 -48.81 -20.26
C SER A 69 10.23 -50.27 -20.05
N ARG A 70 9.10 -50.49 -19.36
CA ARG A 70 8.50 -51.80 -19.15
C ARG A 70 7.99 -52.38 -20.47
N GLN A 71 7.16 -51.62 -21.20
CA GLN A 71 6.61 -52.03 -22.49
C GLN A 71 7.72 -52.28 -23.53
N LEU A 72 8.79 -51.47 -23.50
CA LEU A 72 9.93 -51.62 -24.41
C LEU A 72 10.76 -52.87 -24.11
N LYS A 73 10.94 -53.24 -22.83
CA LYS A 73 11.59 -54.49 -22.42
C LYS A 73 10.77 -55.72 -22.83
N GLU A 74 9.45 -55.67 -22.65
CA GLU A 74 8.54 -56.73 -23.07
C GLU A 74 8.59 -56.96 -24.59
N LEU A 75 8.63 -55.88 -25.39
CA LEU A 75 8.80 -55.98 -26.84
C LEU A 75 10.17 -56.54 -27.25
N LEU A 76 11.23 -56.22 -26.51
CA LEU A 76 12.58 -56.72 -26.78
C LEU A 76 12.71 -58.22 -26.52
N ASP A 77 12.08 -58.73 -25.45
CA ASP A 77 12.01 -60.15 -25.11
C ASP A 77 11.26 -60.97 -26.18
N VAL A 78 10.23 -60.38 -26.79
CA VAL A 78 9.49 -60.98 -27.91
C VAL A 78 10.34 -61.00 -29.19
N TYR A 79 11.08 -59.91 -29.45
CA TYR A 79 11.93 -59.79 -30.64
C TYR A 79 13.18 -60.68 -30.59
N GLN A 80 13.73 -60.92 -29.39
CA GLN A 80 14.85 -61.85 -29.14
C GLN A 80 14.49 -63.30 -29.50
N LYS A 81 13.23 -63.68 -29.32
CA LYS A 81 12.73 -65.03 -29.63
C LYS A 81 12.50 -65.27 -31.12
N THR A 82 12.49 -64.21 -31.94
CA THR A 82 12.02 -64.26 -33.34
C THR A 82 13.05 -63.85 -34.39
N THR A 83 14.23 -63.34 -34.00
CA THR A 83 15.18 -62.69 -34.93
C THR A 83 16.63 -63.19 -34.76
N PRO A 84 17.43 -63.33 -35.84
CA PRO A 84 18.82 -63.79 -35.75
C PRO A 84 19.75 -62.86 -34.92
N PRO A 85 20.76 -63.42 -34.24
CA PRO A 85 21.48 -62.78 -33.14
C PRO A 85 22.34 -61.55 -33.52
N CYS A 86 22.71 -61.38 -34.79
CA CYS A 86 23.60 -60.27 -35.20
C CYS A 86 22.88 -58.91 -35.31
N ASN A 87 21.56 -58.89 -35.51
CA ASN A 87 20.76 -57.66 -35.57
C ASN A 87 20.18 -57.27 -34.21
N PHE A 88 20.02 -58.25 -33.32
CA PHE A 88 19.53 -58.06 -31.96
C PHE A 88 20.46 -57.21 -31.10
N THR A 89 21.78 -57.44 -31.17
CA THR A 89 22.78 -56.70 -30.36
C THR A 89 22.90 -55.22 -30.73
N LYS A 90 22.72 -54.87 -32.02
CA LYS A 90 22.71 -53.47 -32.48
C LYS A 90 21.42 -52.76 -32.03
N LEU A 91 20.28 -53.42 -32.15
CA LEU A 91 18.98 -52.91 -31.70
C LEU A 91 18.97 -52.69 -30.18
N GLN A 92 19.49 -53.66 -29.41
CA GLN A 92 19.60 -53.58 -27.96
C GLN A 92 20.49 -52.43 -27.50
N ARG A 93 21.61 -52.16 -28.19
CA ARG A 93 22.48 -51.02 -27.89
C ARG A 93 21.79 -49.67 -28.17
N ALA A 94 21.22 -49.50 -29.37
CA ALA A 94 20.50 -48.28 -29.74
C ALA A 94 19.36 -47.98 -28.76
N LEU A 95 18.64 -49.01 -28.33
CA LEU A 95 17.51 -48.88 -27.42
C LEU A 95 17.95 -48.59 -25.98
N SER A 96 19.07 -49.16 -25.53
CA SER A 96 19.68 -48.79 -24.25
C SER A 96 20.14 -47.33 -24.23
N ASP A 97 20.65 -46.80 -25.34
CA ASP A 97 21.10 -45.41 -25.44
C ASP A 97 19.90 -44.44 -25.44
N THR A 98 18.81 -44.78 -26.14
CA THR A 98 17.56 -44.00 -26.10
C THR A 98 16.92 -44.00 -24.71
N LEU A 99 16.92 -45.14 -23.99
CA LEU A 99 16.40 -45.21 -22.62
C LEU A 99 17.22 -44.36 -21.63
N LYS A 100 18.55 -44.30 -21.80
CA LYS A 100 19.40 -43.41 -21.00
C LYS A 100 19.09 -41.95 -21.29
N LEU A 101 18.93 -41.58 -22.56
CA LEU A 101 18.58 -40.22 -22.96
C LEU A 101 17.21 -39.80 -22.41
N LEU A 102 16.21 -40.70 -22.48
CA LEU A 102 14.88 -40.45 -21.89
C LEU A 102 14.93 -40.31 -20.36
N ARG A 103 15.75 -41.11 -19.67
CA ARG A 103 15.93 -40.97 -18.22
C ARG A 103 16.58 -39.64 -17.84
N ASN A 104 17.63 -39.23 -18.56
CA ASN A 104 18.28 -37.94 -18.31
C ASN A 104 17.29 -36.77 -18.52
N LEU A 105 16.50 -36.82 -19.60
CA LEU A 105 15.46 -35.81 -19.85
C LEU A 105 14.38 -35.80 -18.75
N GLN A 106 14.02 -36.96 -18.19
CA GLN A 106 13.08 -37.06 -17.09
C GLN A 106 13.68 -36.48 -15.79
N GLU A 107 14.93 -36.80 -15.47
CA GLU A 107 15.64 -36.24 -14.31
C GLU A 107 15.76 -34.71 -14.40
N ASP A 108 16.11 -34.19 -15.58
CA ASP A 108 16.15 -32.75 -15.85
C ASP A 108 14.76 -32.11 -15.71
N SER A 109 13.69 -32.76 -16.20
CA SER A 109 12.32 -32.27 -16.04
C SER A 109 11.85 -32.25 -14.59
N VAL A 110 12.22 -33.25 -13.79
CA VAL A 110 11.89 -33.33 -12.35
C VAL A 110 12.67 -32.28 -11.58
N SER A 111 13.95 -32.08 -11.90
CA SER A 111 14.77 -31.01 -11.32
C SER A 111 14.19 -29.64 -11.64
N THR A 112 13.82 -29.41 -12.89
CA THR A 112 13.20 -28.15 -13.34
C THR A 112 11.85 -27.92 -12.65
N ALA A 113 11.02 -28.97 -12.51
CA ALA A 113 9.76 -28.88 -11.78
C ALA A 113 9.95 -28.54 -10.28
N ALA A 114 11.00 -29.07 -9.65
CA ALA A 114 11.34 -28.74 -8.27
C ALA A 114 11.76 -27.27 -8.10
N GLU A 115 12.57 -26.75 -9.02
CA GLU A 115 12.95 -25.33 -9.06
C GLU A 115 11.75 -24.41 -9.29
N PHE A 116 10.81 -24.81 -10.16
CA PHE A 116 9.56 -24.07 -10.37
C PHE A 116 8.67 -24.04 -9.13
N CYS A 117 8.56 -25.15 -8.40
CA CYS A 117 7.84 -25.20 -7.13
C CYS A 117 8.46 -24.26 -6.07
N ASP A 118 9.79 -24.22 -5.95
CA ASP A 118 10.49 -23.30 -5.04
C ASP A 118 10.26 -21.84 -5.45
N LEU A 119 10.34 -21.52 -6.74
CA LEU A 119 10.08 -20.17 -7.25
C LEU A 119 8.65 -19.74 -6.97
N LYS A 120 7.65 -20.62 -7.18
CA LYS A 120 6.24 -20.33 -6.86
C LYS A 120 6.07 -20.01 -5.38
N GLN A 121 6.67 -20.79 -4.48
CA GLN A 121 6.60 -20.53 -3.04
C GLN A 121 7.24 -19.18 -2.65
N ARG A 122 8.35 -18.81 -3.29
CA ARG A 122 9.00 -17.51 -3.06
C ARG A 122 8.17 -16.34 -3.56
N VAL A 123 7.52 -16.49 -4.72
CA VAL A 123 6.60 -15.47 -5.25
C VAL A 123 5.39 -15.30 -4.32
N GLU A 124 4.77 -16.39 -3.87
CA GLU A 124 3.66 -16.34 -2.91
C GLU A 124 4.07 -15.71 -1.56
N ALA A 125 5.32 -15.94 -1.12
CA ALA A 125 5.85 -15.32 0.09
C ALA A 125 6.11 -13.81 -0.10
N LEU A 126 6.58 -13.39 -1.28
CA LEU A 126 6.77 -11.98 -1.62
C LEU A 126 5.43 -11.25 -1.73
N MET A 127 4.42 -11.86 -2.36
CA MET A 127 3.07 -11.30 -2.44
C MET A 127 2.50 -11.03 -1.05
N ARG A 128 2.61 -11.99 -0.12
CA ARG A 128 2.19 -11.78 1.28
C ARG A 128 2.91 -10.61 1.96
N LYS A 129 4.21 -10.46 1.75
CA LYS A 129 4.96 -9.32 2.31
C LYS A 129 4.53 -7.97 1.73
N VAL A 130 4.17 -7.94 0.44
CA VAL A 130 3.65 -6.74 -0.22
C VAL A 130 2.28 -6.38 0.38
N GLU A 131 1.37 -7.36 0.50
CA GLU A 131 0.05 -7.16 1.11
C GLU A 131 0.16 -6.69 2.58
N GLU A 132 1.06 -7.28 3.37
CA GLU A 132 1.34 -6.85 4.74
C GLU A 132 1.85 -5.39 4.78
N GLY A 133 2.76 -5.04 3.88
CA GLY A 133 3.28 -3.67 3.76
C GLY A 133 2.21 -2.64 3.35
N GLU A 134 1.30 -3.01 2.46
CA GLU A 134 0.17 -2.17 2.06
C GLU A 134 -0.82 -1.96 3.21
N ALA A 135 -1.13 -3.01 3.97
CA ALA A 135 -2.00 -2.92 5.13
C ALA A 135 -1.43 -2.00 6.23
N ASP A 136 -0.13 -2.10 6.51
CA ASP A 136 0.56 -1.22 7.45
C ASP A 136 0.53 0.24 6.96
N ARG A 137 0.77 0.47 5.66
CA ARG A 137 0.71 1.81 5.06
C ARG A 137 -0.68 2.43 5.17
N HIS A 138 -1.73 1.67 4.84
CA HIS A 138 -3.11 2.13 5.00
C HIS A 138 -3.43 2.50 6.46
N ALA A 139 -2.97 1.69 7.42
CA ALA A 139 -3.13 1.98 8.85
C ALA A 139 -2.47 3.31 9.24
N VAL A 140 -1.25 3.59 8.74
CA VAL A 140 -0.56 4.86 9.01
C VAL A 140 -1.33 6.05 8.44
N LEU A 141 -1.83 5.97 7.21
CA LEU A 141 -2.63 7.04 6.58
C LEU A 141 -3.95 7.29 7.33
N LEU A 142 -4.58 6.24 7.86
CA LEU A 142 -5.73 6.36 8.76
C LEU A 142 -5.36 7.08 10.07
N GLY A 143 -4.17 6.81 10.61
CA GLY A 143 -3.64 7.54 11.77
C GLY A 143 -3.34 9.01 11.48
N GLN A 144 -2.88 9.30 10.26
CA GLN A 144 -2.59 10.66 9.81
C GLN A 144 -3.84 11.54 9.79
N LEU A 145 -5.02 10.99 9.51
CA LEU A 145 -6.28 11.72 9.59
C LEU A 145 -6.48 12.38 10.97
N ALA A 146 -6.25 11.62 12.04
CA ALA A 146 -6.33 12.15 13.40
C ALA A 146 -5.23 13.18 13.68
N TYR A 147 -4.04 12.99 13.13
CA TYR A 147 -2.92 13.93 13.28
C TYR A 147 -3.16 15.26 12.54
N THR A 148 -3.74 15.23 11.34
CA THR A 148 -4.12 16.43 10.58
C THR A 148 -5.15 17.27 11.34
N ALA A 149 -6.15 16.64 11.96
CA ALA A 149 -7.12 17.34 12.82
C ALA A 149 -6.43 18.03 14.01
N ASN A 150 -5.47 17.36 14.64
CA ASN A 150 -4.68 17.89 15.74
C ASN A 150 -3.82 19.09 15.30
N ILE A 151 -3.12 18.98 14.17
CA ILE A 151 -2.31 20.08 13.60
C ILE A 151 -3.19 21.29 13.34
N ILE A 152 -4.29 21.12 12.61
CA ILE A 152 -5.17 22.23 12.20
C ILE A 152 -5.71 22.96 13.44
N ALA A 153 -6.26 22.23 14.39
CA ALA A 153 -6.83 22.83 15.60
C ALA A 153 -5.74 23.52 16.45
N THR A 154 -4.61 22.85 16.68
CA THR A 154 -3.51 23.41 17.49
C THR A 154 -2.92 24.66 16.85
N SER A 155 -2.67 24.61 15.53
CA SER A 155 -2.09 25.72 14.78
C SER A 155 -3.01 26.93 14.74
N TYR A 156 -4.32 26.70 14.66
CA TYR A 156 -5.29 27.79 14.73
C TYR A 156 -5.32 28.44 16.11
N VAL A 157 -5.36 27.63 17.17
CA VAL A 157 -5.53 28.10 18.57
C VAL A 157 -4.27 28.76 19.11
N PHE A 158 -3.08 28.20 18.87
CA PHE A 158 -1.82 28.68 19.44
C PHE A 158 -0.89 29.34 18.43
N GLY A 159 -1.14 29.17 17.13
CA GLY A 159 -0.32 29.70 16.03
C GLY A 159 0.44 28.60 15.28
N PRO A 160 0.92 28.87 14.05
CA PRO A 160 1.47 27.86 13.13
C PRO A 160 2.75 27.17 13.63
N GLU A 161 3.53 27.82 14.49
CA GLU A 161 4.77 27.27 15.06
C GLU A 161 4.53 26.35 16.27
N SER A 162 3.27 26.11 16.62
CA SER A 162 2.90 25.33 17.80
C SER A 162 3.09 23.84 17.54
N ARG A 163 3.67 23.13 18.51
CA ARG A 163 3.77 21.66 18.44
C ARG A 163 2.35 21.06 18.44
N PRO A 164 2.02 20.16 17.50
CA PRO A 164 0.69 19.55 17.44
C PRO A 164 0.33 18.82 18.74
N MET A 165 -0.87 19.10 19.26
CA MET A 165 -1.43 18.47 20.45
C MET A 165 -2.69 17.70 20.09
N SER A 166 -2.97 16.62 20.80
CA SER A 166 -4.23 15.92 20.57
C SER A 166 -5.42 16.80 20.94
N LEU A 167 -6.55 16.66 20.26
CA LEU A 167 -7.75 17.44 20.58
C LEU A 167 -8.15 17.38 22.07
N GLY A 168 -7.89 16.25 22.74
CA GLY A 168 -8.18 16.08 24.17
C GLY A 168 -7.20 16.84 25.07
N ASP A 169 -5.91 16.81 24.73
CA ASP A 169 -4.89 17.60 25.42
C ASP A 169 -5.13 19.09 25.19
N LEU A 170 -5.42 19.48 23.95
CA LEU A 170 -5.77 20.85 23.55
C LEU A 170 -6.96 21.38 24.35
N GLN A 171 -8.03 20.61 24.48
CA GLN A 171 -9.21 20.97 25.29
C GLN A 171 -8.82 21.23 26.75
N SER A 172 -7.95 20.39 27.31
CA SER A 172 -7.51 20.50 28.71
C SER A 172 -6.55 21.67 28.92
N THR A 173 -5.62 21.92 27.99
CA THR A 173 -4.68 23.04 28.03
C THR A 173 -5.42 24.37 27.93
N VAL A 174 -6.37 24.52 26.99
CA VAL A 174 -7.13 25.76 26.84
C VAL A 174 -8.00 26.06 28.07
N ALA A 175 -8.56 25.03 28.71
CA ALA A 175 -9.34 25.22 29.94
C ALA A 175 -8.52 25.76 31.12
N GLY A 176 -7.21 25.47 31.16
CA GLY A 176 -6.27 26.00 32.15
C GLY A 176 -5.58 27.30 31.72
N GLU A 177 -5.76 27.74 30.48
CA GLU A 177 -5.11 28.91 29.90
C GLU A 177 -5.85 30.19 30.31
N GLY A 178 -5.11 31.22 30.75
CA GLY A 178 -5.68 32.50 31.17
C GLY A 178 -5.94 33.47 30.00
N ASN A 179 -5.46 33.14 28.81
CA ASN A 179 -5.55 33.98 27.63
C ASN A 179 -6.94 33.87 26.96
N SER A 180 -7.71 34.97 27.01
CA SER A 180 -9.06 35.05 26.41
C SER A 180 -9.06 34.80 24.89
N ASP A 181 -8.01 35.19 24.17
CA ASP A 181 -7.94 35.03 22.71
C ASP A 181 -7.74 33.56 22.34
N VAL A 182 -7.01 32.80 23.16
CA VAL A 182 -6.84 31.35 23.01
C VAL A 182 -8.17 30.65 23.27
N GLN A 183 -8.86 31.03 24.36
CA GLN A 183 -10.19 30.47 24.68
C GLN A 183 -11.22 30.78 23.58
N GLN A 184 -11.22 32.00 23.04
CA GLN A 184 -12.11 32.37 21.94
C GLN A 184 -11.82 31.57 20.67
N ARG A 185 -10.55 31.41 20.28
CA ARG A 185 -10.17 30.60 19.11
C ARG A 185 -10.56 29.15 19.28
N TRP A 186 -10.39 28.58 20.47
CA TRP A 186 -10.86 27.23 20.76
C TRP A 186 -12.38 27.13 20.66
N GLN A 187 -13.13 28.11 21.17
CA GLN A 187 -14.58 28.12 21.05
C GLN A 187 -15.04 28.16 19.59
N GLN A 188 -14.32 28.85 18.71
CA GLN A 188 -14.59 28.82 17.26
C GLN A 188 -14.36 27.43 16.66
N VAL A 189 -13.33 26.69 17.10
CA VAL A 189 -13.12 25.29 16.69
C VAL A 189 -14.27 24.39 17.17
N VAL A 190 -14.74 24.58 18.42
CA VAL A 190 -15.88 23.85 18.98
C VAL A 190 -17.15 24.12 18.16
N THR A 191 -17.49 25.39 17.95
CA THR A 191 -18.67 25.78 17.18
C THR A 191 -18.58 25.32 15.73
N PHE A 192 -17.38 25.35 15.13
CA PHE A 192 -17.17 24.80 13.79
C PHE A 192 -17.51 23.31 13.73
N ALA A 193 -16.96 22.51 14.65
CA ALA A 193 -17.21 21.07 14.71
C ALA A 193 -18.71 20.77 14.84
N GLU A 194 -19.40 21.50 15.72
CA GLU A 194 -20.85 21.35 15.93
C GLU A 194 -21.65 21.63 14.65
N LYS A 195 -21.26 22.65 13.86
CA LYS A 195 -21.88 22.92 12.55
C LYS A 195 -21.64 21.81 11.53
N GLN A 196 -20.54 21.06 11.64
CA GLN A 196 -20.29 19.87 10.82
C GLN A 196 -21.00 18.61 11.35
N GLY A 197 -21.80 18.73 12.42
CA GLY A 197 -22.56 17.61 12.99
C GLY A 197 -21.74 16.68 13.87
N VAL A 198 -20.60 17.15 14.41
CA VAL A 198 -19.73 16.38 15.32
C VAL A 198 -19.36 17.20 16.54
N THR A 199 -19.15 16.54 17.69
CA THR A 199 -18.68 17.22 18.90
C THR A 199 -17.19 16.98 19.11
N ILE A 200 -16.48 17.94 19.72
CA ILE A 200 -15.07 17.73 20.09
C ILE A 200 -14.89 16.48 20.95
N ASN A 201 -15.78 16.23 21.91
CA ASN A 201 -15.71 15.04 22.76
C ASN A 201 -15.87 13.73 21.95
N GLU A 202 -16.68 13.73 20.89
CA GLU A 202 -16.77 12.59 19.97
C GLU A 202 -15.48 12.43 19.17
N LEU A 203 -14.94 13.51 18.59
CA LEU A 203 -13.68 13.49 17.84
C LEU A 203 -12.50 13.03 18.71
N VAL A 204 -12.44 13.42 19.99
CA VAL A 204 -11.41 12.97 20.93
C VAL A 204 -11.48 11.45 21.16
N LYS A 205 -12.69 10.91 21.33
CA LYS A 205 -12.89 9.46 21.53
C LYS A 205 -12.54 8.67 20.27
N LEU A 206 -12.99 9.15 19.10
CA LEU A 206 -12.83 8.45 17.82
C LEU A 206 -11.41 8.56 17.25
N SER A 207 -10.70 9.66 17.51
CA SER A 207 -9.30 9.84 17.09
C SER A 207 -8.32 8.97 17.89
N LYS A 208 -8.65 8.54 19.11
CA LYS A 208 -7.76 7.74 19.96
C LYS A 208 -7.26 6.45 19.30
N PRO A 209 -8.12 5.57 18.76
CA PRO A 209 -7.66 4.33 18.10
C PRO A 209 -6.96 4.56 16.76
N LEU A 210 -7.21 5.69 16.09
CA LEU A 210 -6.48 6.05 14.86
C LEU A 210 -5.07 6.55 15.18
N ARG A 211 -4.90 7.32 16.24
CA ARG A 211 -3.58 7.78 16.70
C ARG A 211 -2.63 6.64 17.05
N THR A 212 -3.12 5.47 17.46
CA THR A 212 -2.25 4.31 17.70
C THR A 212 -1.72 3.69 16.41
N GLN A 213 -2.34 3.98 15.25
CA GLN A 213 -1.88 3.53 13.94
C GLN A 213 -0.80 4.46 13.35
N HIS A 214 -0.67 5.67 13.90
CA HIS A 214 0.27 6.70 13.42
C HIS A 214 1.75 6.39 13.69
N PHE A 215 2.04 5.31 14.45
CA PHE A 215 3.39 4.91 14.81
C PHE A 215 4.04 4.04 13.72
N GLY A 216 4.70 4.66 12.73
CA GLY A 216 5.58 3.96 11.80
C GLY A 216 5.92 4.75 10.54
N VAL A 217 7.19 4.61 10.11
CA VAL A 217 7.91 4.83 8.83
C VAL A 217 7.23 5.51 7.61
N ALA A 218 5.91 5.62 7.49
CA ALA A 218 5.23 6.19 6.32
C ALA A 218 5.16 7.73 6.29
N HIS A 219 5.74 8.43 7.27
CA HIS A 219 5.84 9.91 7.27
C HIS A 219 6.90 10.47 6.31
N ASP A 220 7.59 9.61 5.57
CA ASP A 220 8.68 10.01 4.67
C ASP A 220 8.20 10.39 3.25
N PHE A 221 6.89 10.27 2.93
CA PHE A 221 6.36 10.51 1.58
C PHE A 221 5.19 11.53 1.57
N PRO A 222 5.48 12.85 1.56
CA PRO A 222 4.50 13.92 1.45
C PRO A 222 3.50 13.74 0.29
N GLU A 223 3.92 13.08 -0.78
CA GLU A 223 3.10 12.79 -1.95
C GLU A 223 1.88 11.91 -1.61
N GLU A 224 2.04 10.97 -0.67
CA GLU A 224 0.94 10.09 -0.26
C GLU A 224 -0.18 10.88 0.41
N LEU A 225 0.18 11.89 1.20
CA LEU A 225 -0.78 12.80 1.82
C LEU A 225 -1.54 13.58 0.75
N ASP A 226 -0.83 14.05 -0.27
CA ASP A 226 -1.36 14.84 -1.38
C ASP A 226 -2.23 14.05 -2.35
N THR A 227 -2.07 12.73 -2.44
CA THR A 227 -2.85 11.85 -3.32
C THR A 227 -3.96 11.09 -2.61
N THR A 228 -3.90 10.94 -1.28
CA THR A 228 -4.89 10.18 -0.53
C THR A 228 -6.24 10.89 -0.54
N THR A 229 -7.28 10.19 -1.02
CA THR A 229 -8.65 10.72 -1.09
C THR A 229 -9.51 10.27 0.10
N ALA A 230 -10.67 10.91 0.27
CA ALA A 230 -11.64 10.51 1.29
C ALA A 230 -12.21 9.10 1.02
N GLU A 231 -12.45 8.76 -0.25
CA GLU A 231 -12.96 7.45 -0.67
C GLU A 231 -11.96 6.34 -0.33
N GLN A 232 -10.67 6.57 -0.58
CA GLN A 232 -9.60 5.63 -0.21
C GLN A 232 -9.55 5.40 1.30
N LEU A 233 -9.62 6.48 2.10
CA LEU A 233 -9.65 6.35 3.55
C LEU A 233 -10.90 5.58 4.03
N HIS A 234 -12.04 5.75 3.37
CA HIS A 234 -13.25 4.96 3.66
C HIS A 234 -13.10 3.49 3.30
N GLU A 235 -12.48 3.19 2.15
CA GLU A 235 -12.23 1.83 1.68
C GLU A 235 -11.29 1.07 2.63
N TRP A 236 -10.21 1.72 3.05
CA TRP A 236 -9.21 1.14 3.95
C TRP A 236 -9.68 1.05 5.40
N ALA A 237 -10.68 1.86 5.77
CA ALA A 237 -11.29 1.80 7.08
C ALA A 237 -12.01 0.46 7.27
N THR A 238 -11.35 -0.50 7.92
CA THR A 238 -12.00 -1.73 8.36
C THR A 238 -13.24 -1.40 9.21
N ARG A 239 -14.11 -2.39 9.47
CA ARG A 239 -15.36 -2.18 10.25
C ARG A 239 -15.16 -1.43 11.57
N SER A 240 -13.99 -1.59 12.19
CA SER A 240 -13.62 -0.95 13.46
C SER A 240 -13.28 0.55 13.32
N PHE A 241 -12.87 0.99 12.13
CA PHE A 241 -12.43 2.36 11.85
C PHE A 241 -13.37 3.17 10.96
N ALA A 242 -14.36 2.52 10.32
CA ALA A 242 -15.31 3.19 9.42
C ALA A 242 -15.97 4.43 10.05
N ARG A 243 -16.54 4.29 11.25
CA ARG A 243 -17.16 5.42 11.98
C ARG A 243 -16.15 6.49 12.39
N PRO A 244 -14.99 6.16 13.00
CA PRO A 244 -13.95 7.15 13.26
C PRO A 244 -13.54 7.98 12.05
N VAL A 245 -13.32 7.34 10.90
CA VAL A 245 -12.92 8.00 9.65
C VAL A 245 -14.02 8.93 9.15
N GLU A 246 -15.26 8.44 9.05
CA GLU A 246 -16.41 9.24 8.65
C GLU A 246 -16.55 10.52 9.49
N LYS A 247 -16.47 10.40 10.82
CA LYS A 247 -16.65 11.54 11.72
C LYS A 247 -15.49 12.53 11.68
N LEU A 248 -14.26 12.06 11.48
CA LEU A 248 -13.11 12.95 11.29
C LEU A 248 -13.16 13.66 9.93
N LEU A 249 -13.61 12.97 8.88
CA LEU A 249 -13.76 13.57 7.55
C LEU A 249 -14.79 14.70 7.56
N LEU A 250 -15.93 14.55 8.25
CA LEU A 250 -16.89 15.65 8.43
C LEU A 250 -16.24 16.91 9.02
N PHE A 251 -15.31 16.74 9.96
CA PHE A 251 -14.57 17.86 10.54
C PHE A 251 -13.49 18.42 9.59
N LEU A 252 -12.81 17.54 8.85
CA LEU A 252 -11.61 17.89 8.08
C LEU A 252 -11.88 18.38 6.67
N GLU A 253 -12.86 17.83 5.96
CA GLU A 253 -13.12 18.15 4.55
C GLU A 253 -13.26 19.67 4.28
N PRO A 254 -13.96 20.47 5.12
CA PRO A 254 -14.04 21.91 4.86
C PRO A 254 -12.75 22.67 5.21
N LEU A 255 -11.84 22.05 5.96
CA LEU A 255 -10.56 22.61 6.44
C LEU A 255 -9.37 22.15 5.59
N THR A 256 -9.58 21.22 4.67
CA THR A 256 -8.56 20.58 3.84
C THR A 256 -8.86 20.79 2.36
N GLN A 257 -7.85 20.61 1.51
CA GLN A 257 -8.01 20.83 0.08
C GLN A 257 -9.08 19.86 -0.48
N THR A 258 -9.84 20.30 -1.49
CA THR A 258 -10.92 19.51 -2.07
C THR A 258 -10.41 18.15 -2.53
N GLY A 259 -11.00 17.07 -2.02
CA GLY A 259 -10.61 15.69 -2.33
C GLY A 259 -9.32 15.22 -1.65
N LYS A 260 -8.69 16.04 -0.81
CA LYS A 260 -7.40 15.77 -0.15
C LYS A 260 -7.50 16.00 1.36
N PRO A 261 -8.16 15.09 2.10
CA PRO A 261 -8.45 15.24 3.53
C PRO A 261 -7.22 15.27 4.46
N LEU A 262 -6.03 14.95 3.94
CA LEU A 262 -4.78 15.01 4.72
C LEU A 262 -3.99 16.31 4.50
N CYS A 263 -4.45 17.18 3.60
CA CYS A 263 -3.75 18.41 3.21
C CYS A 263 -4.51 19.64 3.67
N PRO A 264 -4.08 20.31 4.76
CA PRO A 264 -4.70 21.54 5.23
C PRO A 264 -4.73 22.62 4.14
N ARG A 265 -5.76 23.46 4.16
CA ARG A 265 -5.82 24.64 3.30
C ARG A 265 -5.04 25.81 3.90
N GLU A 266 -4.63 26.74 3.05
CA GLU A 266 -4.01 27.99 3.50
C GLU A 266 -5.01 28.91 4.23
N ASP A 267 -6.31 28.84 3.88
CA ASP A 267 -7.38 29.68 4.44
C ASP A 267 -8.13 29.04 5.62
N VAL A 268 -7.55 28.04 6.30
CA VAL A 268 -8.14 27.35 7.46
C VAL A 268 -8.65 28.33 8.52
N ALA A 269 -7.88 29.38 8.82
CA ALA A 269 -8.28 30.37 9.81
C ALA A 269 -9.59 31.09 9.42
N ALA A 270 -9.75 31.41 8.13
CA ALA A 270 -10.97 32.05 7.64
C ALA A 270 -12.18 31.13 7.80
N ARG A 271 -12.01 29.80 7.63
CA ARG A 271 -13.07 28.80 7.78
C ARG A 271 -13.59 28.69 9.21
N PHE A 272 -12.73 28.80 10.21
CA PHE A 272 -13.15 28.86 11.62
C PHE A 272 -13.87 30.17 11.97
N THR A 273 -13.52 31.28 11.32
CA THR A 273 -14.13 32.60 11.60
C THR A 273 -15.37 32.92 10.78
N ALA A 274 -15.61 32.22 9.67
CA ALA A 274 -16.76 32.45 8.77
C ALA A 274 -18.10 31.95 9.33
N LEU A 275 -18.19 31.79 10.65
CA LEU A 275 -19.30 31.18 11.38
C LEU A 275 -20.24 32.21 12.00
#